data_AF-A0A6N9RBU2-F1
#
_entry.id   AF-A0A6N9RBU2-F1
#
_cell.length_a   1.000
_cell.length_b   1.000
_cell.length_c   1.000
_cell.angle_alpha   90.00
_cell.angle_beta   90.00
_cell.angle_gamma   90.00
#
_symmetry.space_group_name_H-M   'P 1'
#
loop_
_entity.id
_entity.type
_entity.pdbx_description
1 polymer ?
#
loop_
_entity_poly.entity_id
_entity_poly.type
_entity_poly.pdbx_seq_one_letter_code
_entity_poly.pdbx_strand_id
1 'polypeptide(L)'
;MSGAPMKIALGPVLTYWEKARLDAFYAAAAAWPVDIVYLGEVVCSRRHEYRLADWLAVAGALAAAGKEVVLSAQALMESEADLKMLRRIVANGRFIVEANDMGAVHLLADRGPFVAGPHLNIYNAPTLS
;
A
#
# COMPACT_ATOMS: atom_id res chain seq x y z
N MET A 1 29.00 6.08 9.35
CA MET A 1 27.80 5.63 8.61
C MET A 1 27.31 6.81 7.80
N SER A 2 27.54 6.81 6.49
CA SER A 2 26.83 7.74 5.61
C SER A 2 25.35 7.36 5.73
N GLY A 3 24.55 8.22 6.34
CA GLY A 3 23.11 7.98 6.46
C GLY A 3 22.55 7.80 5.07
N ALA A 4 21.71 6.77 4.88
CA ALA A 4 20.99 6.61 3.62
C ALA A 4 20.31 7.95 3.26
N PRO A 5 20.34 8.37 1.99
CA PRO A 5 19.73 9.63 1.58
C PRO A 5 18.26 9.67 2.01
N MET A 6 17.81 10.82 2.53
CA MET A 6 16.42 11.02 2.93
C MET A 6 15.50 10.80 1.73
N LYS A 7 14.52 9.90 1.88
CA LYS A 7 13.49 9.64 0.87
C LYS A 7 12.19 10.36 1.21
N ILE A 8 11.48 10.82 0.20
CA ILE A 8 10.14 11.40 0.30
C ILE A 8 9.11 10.37 -0.16
N ALA A 9 8.10 10.12 0.67
CA ALA A 9 7.02 9.19 0.37
C ALA A 9 5.69 9.93 0.14
N LEU A 10 4.98 9.55 -0.92
CA LEU A 10 3.59 9.92 -1.16
C LEU A 10 2.67 8.83 -0.57
N GLY A 11 1.86 9.20 0.41
CA GLY A 11 0.87 8.30 1.02
C GLY A 11 -0.30 7.94 0.09
N PRO A 12 -1.11 6.92 0.43
CA PRO A 12 -2.26 6.55 -0.35
C PRO A 12 -3.36 7.61 -0.25
N VAL A 13 -4.24 7.68 -1.26
CA VAL A 13 -5.40 8.57 -1.23
C VAL A 13 -6.43 8.02 -0.24
N LEU A 14 -6.66 8.75 0.86
CA LEU A 14 -7.54 8.31 1.97
C LEU A 14 -9.01 8.71 1.80
N THR A 15 -9.38 9.29 0.66
CA THR A 15 -10.73 9.79 0.38
C THR A 15 -11.24 9.29 -0.96
N TYR A 16 -12.55 9.20 -1.12
CA TYR A 16 -13.14 8.75 -2.38
C TYR A 16 -12.82 9.71 -3.53
N TRP A 17 -12.13 9.18 -4.54
CA TRP A 17 -11.85 9.86 -5.80
C TRP A 17 -12.36 8.99 -6.95
N GLU A 18 -12.93 9.65 -7.96
CA GLU A 18 -13.32 8.98 -9.21
C GLU A 18 -12.09 8.43 -9.94
N LYS A 19 -12.28 7.36 -10.71
CA LYS A 19 -11.19 6.67 -11.42
C LYS A 19 -10.36 7.62 -12.29
N ALA A 20 -11.01 8.49 -13.07
CA ALA A 20 -10.32 9.43 -13.94
C ALA A 20 -9.41 10.40 -13.17
N ARG A 21 -9.83 10.80 -11.97
CA ARG A 21 -9.02 11.67 -11.10
C ARG A 21 -7.81 10.93 -10.55
N LEU A 22 -7.97 9.67 -10.13
CA LEU A 22 -6.85 8.83 -9.68
C LEU A 22 -5.85 8.57 -10.83
N ASP A 23 -6.35 8.24 -12.02
CA ASP A 23 -5.52 8.02 -13.20
C ASP A 23 -4.66 9.27 -13.50
N ALA A 24 -5.27 10.46 -13.54
CA ALA A 24 -4.56 11.71 -13.78
C ALA A 24 -3.56 12.06 -12.67
N PHE A 25 -3.92 11.81 -11.41
CA PHE A 25 -3.07 12.08 -10.25
C PHE A 25 -1.81 11.22 -10.26
N TYR A 26 -1.93 9.91 -10.45
CA TYR A 26 -0.77 9.03 -10.46
C TYR A 26 0.07 9.17 -11.73
N ALA A 27 -0.53 9.52 -12.86
CA ALA A 27 0.22 9.90 -14.06
C ALA A 27 1.11 11.13 -13.80
N ALA A 28 0.60 12.15 -13.10
CA ALA A 28 1.39 13.30 -12.70
C ALA A 28 2.46 12.94 -11.66
N ALA A 29 2.10 12.11 -10.66
CA ALA A 29 2.99 11.69 -9.58
C ALA A 29 4.24 10.94 -10.06
N ALA A 30 4.18 10.28 -11.22
CA ALA A 30 5.34 9.66 -11.85
C ALA A 30 6.51 10.64 -12.07
N ALA A 31 6.23 11.92 -12.30
CA ALA A 31 7.24 12.96 -12.51
C ALA A 31 7.59 13.78 -11.26
N TRP A 32 6.89 13.58 -10.14
CA TRP A 32 7.13 14.35 -8.91
C TRP A 32 8.44 13.94 -8.22
N PRO A 33 9.05 14.84 -7.42
CA PRO A 33 10.25 14.54 -6.64
C PRO A 33 9.91 13.73 -5.38
N VAL A 34 9.24 12.60 -5.55
CA VAL A 34 8.97 11.59 -4.52
C VAL A 34 9.64 10.28 -4.91
N ASP A 35 10.13 9.56 -3.92
CA ASP A 35 10.87 8.30 -4.11
C ASP A 35 9.94 7.10 -3.98
N ILE A 36 8.99 7.17 -3.03
CA ILE A 36 8.09 6.07 -2.67
C ILE A 36 6.63 6.50 -2.91
N VAL A 37 5.81 5.62 -3.47
CA VAL A 37 4.37 5.83 -3.62
C VAL A 37 3.59 4.67 -3.01
N TYR A 38 2.72 5.00 -2.06
CA TYR A 38 1.80 4.07 -1.43
C TYR A 38 0.47 4.07 -2.19
N LEU A 39 -0.02 2.89 -2.53
CA LEU A 39 -1.22 2.68 -3.35
C LEU A 39 -2.17 1.71 -2.66
N GLY A 40 -3.47 1.95 -2.80
CA GLY A 40 -4.49 1.03 -2.30
C GLY A 40 -5.57 1.70 -1.47
N GLU A 41 -6.52 0.88 -1.04
CA GLU A 41 -7.67 1.29 -0.27
C GLU A 41 -7.42 1.02 1.22
N VAL A 42 -7.03 2.05 1.98
CA VAL A 42 -6.76 1.90 3.42
C VAL A 42 -8.04 1.97 4.26
N VAL A 43 -9.01 2.81 3.86
CA VAL A 43 -10.15 3.17 4.71
C VAL A 43 -11.38 2.30 4.48
N CYS A 44 -11.85 2.15 3.24
CA CYS A 44 -13.13 1.50 2.95
C CYS A 44 -13.07 0.61 1.70
N SER A 45 -13.42 -0.67 1.84
CA SER A 45 -13.50 -1.63 0.71
C SER A 45 -14.74 -1.48 -0.16
N ARG A 46 -15.62 -0.50 0.11
CA ARG A 46 -16.90 -0.35 -0.59
C ARG A 46 -17.02 0.90 -1.43
N ARG A 47 -16.28 1.96 -1.10
CA ARG A 47 -16.39 3.27 -1.75
C ARG A 47 -15.16 3.55 -2.61
N HIS A 48 -15.00 2.77 -3.67
CA HIS A 48 -13.89 2.88 -4.59
C HIS A 48 -14.27 2.43 -6.01
N GLU A 49 -13.60 2.98 -7.01
CA GLU A 49 -13.75 2.56 -8.41
C GLU A 49 -12.60 1.67 -8.87
N TYR A 50 -11.38 1.91 -8.37
CA TYR A 50 -10.21 1.11 -8.68
C TYR A 50 -10.35 -0.32 -8.14
N ARG A 51 -10.21 -1.32 -8.99
CA ARG A 51 -10.03 -2.72 -8.56
C ARG A 51 -8.54 -3.01 -8.37
N LEU A 52 -8.23 -4.17 -7.79
CA LEU A 52 -6.84 -4.60 -7.61
C LEU A 52 -6.03 -4.55 -8.92
N ALA A 53 -6.63 -4.88 -10.06
CA ALA A 53 -5.96 -4.81 -11.35
C ALA A 53 -5.56 -3.36 -11.72
N ASP A 54 -6.41 -2.37 -11.43
CA ASP A 54 -6.10 -0.96 -11.63
C ASP A 54 -4.93 -0.52 -10.74
N TRP A 55 -4.95 -0.91 -9.46
CA TRP A 55 -3.85 -0.64 -8.54
C TRP A 55 -2.53 -1.24 -9.01
N LEU A 56 -2.54 -2.50 -9.46
CA LEU A 56 -1.34 -3.16 -9.99
C LEU A 56 -0.85 -2.54 -11.30
N ALA A 57 -1.76 -2.04 -12.15
CA ALA A 57 -1.38 -1.33 -13.37
C ALA A 57 -0.68 -0.01 -13.05
N VAL A 58 -1.24 0.80 -12.14
CA VAL A 58 -0.61 2.05 -11.67
C VAL A 58 0.73 1.77 -10.97
N ALA A 59 0.79 0.74 -10.13
CA ALA A 59 2.02 0.30 -9.49
C ALA A 59 3.10 -0.04 -10.53
N GLY A 60 2.71 -0.75 -11.59
CA GLY A 60 3.60 -1.08 -12.71
C GLY A 60 4.14 0.16 -13.42
N ALA A 61 3.27 1.14 -13.70
CA ALA A 61 3.65 2.39 -14.37
C ALA A 61 4.57 3.26 -13.51
N LEU A 62 4.26 3.42 -12.22
CA LEU A 62 5.11 4.18 -11.28
C LEU A 62 6.47 3.52 -11.08
N ALA A 63 6.51 2.18 -10.97
CA ALA A 63 7.78 1.46 -10.89
C ALA A 63 8.61 1.60 -12.18
N ALA A 64 7.98 1.58 -13.36
CA ALA A 64 8.66 1.86 -14.62
C ALA A 64 9.21 3.29 -14.71
N ALA A 65 8.58 4.25 -14.01
CA ALA A 65 9.06 5.62 -13.84
C ALA A 65 10.12 5.77 -12.73
N GLY A 66 10.58 4.67 -12.13
CA GLY A 66 11.63 4.66 -11.11
C GLY A 66 11.16 4.90 -9.67
N LYS A 67 9.85 4.80 -9.40
CA LYS A 67 9.31 4.90 -8.03
C LYS A 67 9.40 3.56 -7.31
N GLU A 68 9.75 3.60 -6.02
CA GLU A 68 9.43 2.48 -5.12
C GLU A 68 7.92 2.47 -4.87
N VAL A 69 7.28 1.32 -5.00
CA VAL A 69 5.82 1.20 -4.83
C VAL A 69 5.50 0.26 -3.68
N VAL A 70 4.61 0.73 -2.81
CA VAL A 70 4.08 -0.01 -1.66
C VAL A 70 2.58 -0.18 -1.84
N LEU A 71 2.06 -1.39 -1.67
CA LEU A 71 0.62 -1.66 -1.67
C LEU A 71 0.08 -1.61 -0.24
N SER A 72 -0.73 -0.62 0.09
CA SER A 72 -1.35 -0.45 1.40
C SER A 72 -2.58 -1.34 1.54
N ALA A 73 -2.55 -2.23 2.55
CA ALA A 73 -3.71 -2.99 2.97
C ALA A 73 -4.70 -2.11 3.76
N GLN A 74 -5.94 -2.59 3.92
CA GLN A 74 -6.94 -1.91 4.73
C GLN A 74 -6.52 -1.84 6.21
N ALA A 75 -6.87 -0.73 6.87
CA ALA A 75 -6.68 -0.55 8.31
C ALA A 75 -7.67 -1.35 9.15
N LEU A 76 -8.85 -1.64 8.60
CA LEU A 76 -9.89 -2.42 9.26
C LEU A 76 -10.56 -3.34 8.25
N MET A 77 -10.46 -4.65 8.49
CA MET A 77 -11.18 -5.67 7.73
C MET A 77 -12.40 -6.11 8.51
N GLU A 78 -13.55 -6.12 7.86
CA GLU A 78 -14.85 -6.40 8.50
C GLU A 78 -15.57 -7.60 7.87
N SER A 79 -15.04 -8.12 6.75
CA SER A 79 -15.68 -9.16 5.98
C SER A 79 -14.72 -10.19 5.39
N GLU A 80 -15.26 -11.36 5.04
CA GLU A 80 -14.51 -12.38 4.31
C GLU A 80 -14.05 -11.89 2.93
N ALA A 81 -14.79 -10.95 2.31
CA ALA A 81 -14.39 -10.33 1.06
C ALA A 81 -13.10 -9.51 1.22
N ASP A 82 -12.96 -8.78 2.33
CA ASP A 82 -11.74 -8.02 2.65
C ASP A 82 -10.55 -8.98 2.82
N LEU A 83 -10.74 -10.09 3.55
CA LEU A 83 -9.71 -11.12 3.72
C LEU A 83 -9.29 -11.77 2.39
N LYS A 84 -10.24 -12.05 1.49
CA LYS A 84 -9.95 -12.56 0.14
C LYS A 84 -9.15 -11.54 -0.67
N MET A 85 -9.48 -10.25 -0.57
CA MET A 85 -8.73 -9.19 -1.24
C MET A 85 -7.30 -9.10 -0.68
N LEU A 86 -7.14 -9.09 0.64
CA LEU A 86 -5.84 -9.05 1.29
C LEU A 86 -4.94 -10.22 0.85
N ARG A 87 -5.46 -11.45 0.79
CA ARG A 87 -4.69 -12.60 0.29
C ARG A 87 -4.19 -12.39 -1.14
N ARG A 88 -4.99 -11.75 -1.99
CA ARG A 88 -4.59 -11.41 -3.38
C ARG A 88 -3.53 -10.32 -3.41
N ILE A 89 -3.65 -9.30 -2.56
CA ILE A 89 -2.64 -8.25 -2.39
C ILE A 89 -1.32 -8.87 -1.92
N VAL A 90 -1.34 -9.71 -0.89
CA VAL A 90 -0.15 -10.42 -0.38
C VAL A 90 0.47 -11.34 -1.44
N ALA A 91 -0.35 -11.97 -2.28
CA ALA A 91 0.10 -12.84 -3.36
C ALA A 91 0.56 -12.09 -4.63
N ASN A 92 0.69 -10.76 -4.61
CA ASN A 92 1.03 -9.97 -5.81
C ASN A 92 2.43 -10.28 -6.38
N GLY A 93 3.36 -10.76 -5.54
CA GLY A 93 4.67 -11.28 -5.95
C GLY A 93 5.68 -10.23 -6.46
N ARG A 94 5.36 -8.93 -6.43
CA ARG A 94 6.19 -7.88 -7.01
C ARG A 94 6.43 -6.69 -6.09
N PHE A 95 5.38 -6.17 -5.47
CA PHE A 95 5.40 -4.98 -4.65
C PHE A 95 5.31 -5.34 -3.17
N ILE A 96 6.09 -4.64 -2.35
CA ILE A 96 6.00 -4.75 -0.89
C ILE A 96 4.61 -4.30 -0.43
N VAL A 97 4.10 -4.93 0.62
CA VAL A 97 2.80 -4.62 1.20
C VAL A 97 3.01 -3.83 2.48
N GLU A 98 2.24 -2.77 2.68
CA GLU A 98 2.07 -2.12 3.98
C GLU A 98 0.94 -2.81 4.73
N ALA A 99 1.30 -3.41 5.87
CA ALA A 99 0.38 -4.05 6.79
C ALA A 99 -0.21 -3.01 7.74
N ASN A 100 -1.53 -2.82 7.64
CA ASN A 100 -2.27 -1.84 8.44
C ASN A 100 -3.12 -2.48 9.54
N ASP A 101 -3.14 -3.82 9.63
CA ASP A 101 -3.76 -4.60 10.70
C ASP A 101 -2.97 -5.90 10.98
N MET A 102 -3.24 -6.54 12.12
CA MET A 102 -2.51 -7.76 12.52
C MET A 102 -2.81 -9.00 11.67
N GLY A 103 -3.95 -9.04 10.98
CA GLY A 103 -4.26 -10.06 9.97
C GLY A 103 -3.36 -9.93 8.74
N ALA A 104 -3.08 -8.72 8.26
CA ALA A 104 -2.07 -8.48 7.22
C ALA A 104 -0.67 -8.89 7.70
N VAL A 105 -0.27 -8.50 8.91
CA VAL A 105 1.01 -8.92 9.51
C VAL A 105 1.13 -10.45 9.52
N HIS A 106 0.10 -11.15 10.01
CA HIS A 106 0.09 -12.61 10.08
C HIS A 106 0.27 -13.27 8.70
N LEU A 107 -0.37 -12.74 7.64
CA LEU A 107 -0.23 -13.29 6.30
C LEU A 107 1.14 -13.01 5.65
N LEU A 108 1.83 -11.95 6.09
CA LEU A 108 3.09 -11.48 5.52
C LEU A 108 4.32 -12.01 6.27
N ALA A 109 4.21 -12.31 7.57
CA ALA A 109 5.34 -12.68 8.45
C ALA A 109 6.25 -13.78 7.86
N ASP A 110 5.65 -14.82 7.28
CA ASP A 110 6.39 -15.96 6.71
C ASP A 110 6.71 -15.80 5.22
N ARG A 111 6.41 -14.64 4.61
CA ARG A 111 6.56 -14.40 3.17
C ARG A 111 7.68 -13.44 2.81
N GLY A 112 8.16 -12.64 3.77
CA GLY A 112 9.25 -11.71 3.56
C GLY A 112 8.97 -10.34 4.20
N PRO A 113 9.81 -9.33 3.87
CA PRO A 113 9.67 -8.01 4.45
C PRO A 113 8.35 -7.35 4.04
N PHE A 114 7.78 -6.60 4.97
CA PHE A 114 6.60 -5.76 4.77
C PHE A 114 6.81 -4.40 5.47
N VAL A 115 6.01 -3.40 5.10
CA VAL A 115 6.00 -2.12 5.81
C VAL A 115 4.99 -2.21 6.95
N ALA A 116 5.43 -1.96 8.17
CA ALA A 116 4.53 -1.77 9.30
C ALA A 116 3.85 -0.40 9.17
N GLY A 117 2.56 -0.39 8.82
CA GLY A 117 1.81 0.83 8.59
C GLY A 117 1.35 1.52 9.89
N PRO A 118 0.94 2.80 9.80
CA PRO A 118 0.61 3.62 10.97
C PRO A 118 -0.68 3.18 11.68
N HIS A 119 -1.45 2.27 11.08
CA HIS A 119 -2.71 1.77 11.63
C HIS A 119 -2.53 0.56 12.56
N LEU A 120 -1.32 0.01 12.66
CA LEU A 120 -1.02 -1.04 13.62
C LEU A 120 -1.08 -0.50 15.05
N ASN A 121 -1.96 -1.08 15.85
CA ASN A 121 -2.15 -0.75 17.26
C ASN A 121 -1.04 -1.35 18.14
N ILE A 122 0.17 -0.79 18.03
CA ILE A 122 1.36 -1.24 18.77
C ILE A 122 1.53 -0.39 20.03
N TYR A 123 1.40 -1.02 21.19
CA TYR A 123 1.45 -0.33 22.49
C TYR A 123 2.63 -0.74 23.37
N ASN A 124 3.50 -1.64 22.90
CA ASN A 124 4.64 -2.12 23.66
C ASN A 124 5.82 -2.49 22.74
N ALA A 125 7.04 -2.33 23.26
CA ALA A 125 8.26 -2.66 22.54
C ALA A 125 8.39 -4.15 22.12
N PRO A 126 7.93 -5.13 22.93
CA PRO A 126 7.95 -6.54 22.54
C PRO A 126 7.24 -6.87 21.21
N THR A 127 6.31 -6.03 20.77
CA THR A 127 5.62 -6.22 19.47
C THR A 127 6.59 -6.09 18.27
N LEU A 128 7.75 -5.45 18.46
CA LEU A 128 8.77 -5.25 17.42
C LEU A 128 9.91 -6.30 17.48
N SER A 129 9.80 -7.31 18.34
CA SER A 129 10.84 -8.31 18.63
C SER A 129 10.69 -9.59 17.82
#